data_AF-H9VL54-F1
#
_entry.id   AF-H9VL54-F1
#
_cell.length_a   1.000
_cell.length_b   1.000
_cell.length_c   1.000
_cell.angle_alpha   90.00
_cell.angle_beta   90.00
_cell.angle_gamma   90.00
#
_symmetry.space_group_name_H-M   'P 1'
#
loop_
_entity.id
_entity.type
_entity.pdbx_description
1 polymer ?
#
loop_
_entity_poly.entity_id
_entity_poly.type
_entity_poly.pdbx_seq_one_letter_code
_entity_poly.pdbx_strand_id
1 'polypeptide(L)'
;EFLGTIPGEPYTLQTNIYVRAGNAGSGRIITGREQQIHLWFDATSDFHRYSILWTPSKIVFFVDGTAIRKYPRRNTSTFPTRPMWLYGSIWDASPWATDNGKYKVDYNYQPFVARYKGFAITDCTHSEEAKCQ
;
A
#
# COMPACT_ATOMS: atom_id res chain seq x y z
N GLU A 1 -0.33 -0.61 -3.61
CA GLU A 1 0.49 -0.85 -4.81
C GLU A 1 -0.44 -0.83 -6.01
N PHE A 2 -0.17 0.01 -7.01
CA PHE A 2 -0.89 -0.08 -8.28
C PHE A 2 -0.15 -1.11 -9.13
N LEU A 3 -0.83 -2.20 -9.45
CA LEU A 3 -0.28 -3.23 -10.32
C LEU A 3 -0.48 -2.77 -11.76
N GLY A 4 0.59 -2.80 -12.56
CA GLY A 4 0.54 -2.46 -13.98
C GLY A 4 -0.49 -3.32 -14.73
N THR A 5 -0.89 -2.84 -15.90
CA THR A 5 -1.93 -3.49 -16.71
C THR A 5 -1.56 -3.46 -18.19
N ILE A 6 -2.34 -4.15 -19.01
CA ILE A 6 -2.28 -4.10 -20.48
C ILE A 6 -3.39 -3.20 -21.03
N PRO A 7 -3.27 -2.67 -22.26
CA PRO A 7 -4.33 -1.85 -22.86
C PRO A 7 -5.68 -2.57 -22.85
N GLY A 8 -6.72 -1.86 -22.39
CA GLY A 8 -8.09 -2.39 -22.28
C GLY A 8 -8.43 -3.04 -20.94
N GLU A 9 -7.45 -3.32 -20.09
CA GLU A 9 -7.67 -3.94 -18.78
C GLU A 9 -7.50 -2.91 -17.63
N PRO A 10 -8.36 -2.93 -16.60
CA PRO A 10 -8.29 -1.99 -15.49
C PRO A 10 -7.05 -2.21 -14.62
N TYR A 11 -6.54 -1.14 -14.02
CA TYR A 11 -5.55 -1.25 -12.95
C TYR A 11 -6.11 -2.03 -11.76
N THR A 12 -5.22 -2.75 -11.08
CA THR A 12 -5.49 -3.37 -9.78
C THR A 12 -4.81 -2.58 -8.67
N LEU A 13 -5.58 -2.18 -7.66
CA LEU A 13 -5.03 -1.62 -6.42
C LEU A 13 -4.88 -2.74 -5.38
N GLN A 14 -3.63 -3.06 -5.04
CA GLN A 14 -3.29 -3.98 -3.96
C GLN A 14 -3.01 -3.23 -2.66
N THR A 15 -3.57 -3.71 -1.56
CA THR A 15 -3.20 -3.32 -0.19
C THR A 15 -2.54 -4.51 0.50
N ASN A 16 -1.54 -4.25 1.35
CA ASN A 16 -0.85 -5.30 2.08
C ASN A 16 -0.45 -4.85 3.48
N ILE A 17 -0.26 -5.81 4.40
CA ILE A 17 0.14 -5.57 5.78
C ILE A 17 1.14 -6.64 6.21
N TYR A 18 2.39 -6.22 6.41
CA TYR A 18 3.47 -7.06 6.89
C TYR A 18 3.73 -6.82 8.37
N VAL A 19 3.83 -7.91 9.13
CA VAL A 19 4.14 -7.89 10.56
C VAL A 19 5.22 -8.93 10.78
N ARG A 20 6.24 -8.59 11.57
CA ARG A 20 7.28 -9.54 11.94
C ARG A 20 6.67 -10.56 12.92
N ALA A 21 6.56 -11.82 12.51
CA ALA A 21 6.27 -12.93 13.41
C ALA A 21 7.59 -13.61 13.85
N GLY A 22 7.68 -13.98 15.14
CA GLY A 22 8.77 -14.81 15.69
C GLY A 22 9.85 -14.09 16.50
N ASN A 23 10.45 -14.82 17.44
CA ASN A 23 11.66 -14.41 18.17
C ASN A 23 12.87 -14.38 17.22
N ALA A 24 13.89 -13.57 17.54
CA ALA A 24 15.15 -13.58 16.81
C ALA A 24 15.74 -15.01 16.84
N GLY A 25 15.68 -15.74 15.72
CA GLY A 25 16.23 -17.10 15.59
C GLY A 25 15.38 -18.06 14.77
N SER A 26 14.05 -17.93 14.77
CA SER A 26 13.21 -18.60 13.76
C SER A 26 13.20 -17.74 12.50
N GLY A 27 13.55 -18.29 11.34
CA GLY A 27 13.63 -17.55 10.07
C GLY A 27 12.47 -16.56 9.88
N ARG A 28 12.75 -15.40 9.27
CA ARG A 28 11.78 -14.32 9.06
C ARG A 28 10.60 -14.80 8.22
N ILE A 29 9.53 -15.28 8.85
CA ILE A 29 8.26 -15.53 8.15
C ILE A 29 7.59 -14.17 7.97
N ILE A 30 7.78 -13.60 6.78
CA ILE A 30 7.04 -12.42 6.32
C ILE A 30 5.83 -12.96 5.56
N THR A 31 4.68 -13.01 6.21
CA THR A 31 3.42 -13.42 5.56
C THR A 31 2.72 -12.21 4.97
N GLY A 32 2.48 -12.27 3.66
CA GLY A 32 1.61 -11.34 2.93
C GLY A 32 0.15 -11.42 3.40
N ARG A 33 -0.53 -10.27 3.38
CA ARG A 33 -1.95 -10.11 3.70
C ARG A 33 -2.59 -9.26 2.61
N GLU A 34 -2.46 -9.72 1.37
CA GLU A 34 -2.90 -9.05 0.16
C GLU A 34 -4.43 -8.93 0.13
N GLN A 35 -4.93 -7.78 -0.31
CA GLN A 35 -6.29 -7.63 -0.84
C GLN A 35 -6.19 -6.77 -2.09
N GLN A 36 -6.86 -7.20 -3.15
CA GLN A 36 -6.85 -6.57 -4.46
C GLN A 36 -8.26 -6.11 -4.84
N ILE A 37 -8.37 -4.93 -5.44
CA ILE A 37 -9.62 -4.39 -5.97
C ILE A 37 -9.37 -3.71 -7.32
N HIS A 38 -10.40 -3.66 -8.15
CA HIS A 38 -10.49 -2.68 -9.23
C HIS A 38 -11.10 -1.38 -8.70
N LEU A 39 -10.75 -0.28 -9.34
CA LEU A 39 -11.27 1.04 -9.00
C LEU A 39 -12.54 1.34 -9.80
N TRP A 40 -13.43 2.12 -9.23
CA TRP A 40 -14.67 2.57 -9.88
C TRP A 40 -14.45 3.78 -10.82
N PHE A 41 -13.20 4.04 -11.19
CA PHE A 41 -12.75 5.11 -12.07
C PHE A 41 -11.44 4.73 -12.76
N ASP A 42 -11.07 5.45 -13.82
CA ASP A 42 -9.77 5.34 -14.46
C ASP A 42 -8.71 6.15 -13.71
N ALA A 43 -7.84 5.46 -12.97
CA ALA A 43 -6.79 6.07 -12.15
C ALA A 43 -5.69 6.79 -12.96
N THR A 44 -5.68 6.69 -14.29
CA THR A 44 -4.73 7.38 -15.17
C THR A 44 -5.25 8.73 -15.67
N SER A 45 -6.57 8.97 -15.55
CA SER A 45 -7.25 10.11 -16.16
C SER A 45 -7.17 11.41 -15.32
N ASP A 46 -7.12 11.30 -13.99
CA ASP A 46 -6.93 12.43 -13.07
C ASP A 46 -6.28 11.98 -11.75
N PHE A 47 -5.95 12.93 -10.90
CA PHE A 47 -5.46 12.69 -9.55
C PHE A 47 -6.60 12.27 -8.61
N HIS A 48 -6.39 11.16 -7.92
CA HIS A 48 -7.25 10.66 -6.85
C HIS A 48 -6.51 10.67 -5.51
N ARG A 49 -7.25 10.74 -4.42
CA ARG A 49 -6.69 10.78 -3.06
C ARG A 49 -6.60 9.38 -2.48
N TYR A 50 -5.38 8.92 -2.25
CA TYR A 50 -5.09 7.67 -1.57
C TYR A 50 -4.50 7.98 -0.20
N SER A 51 -5.07 7.40 0.86
CA SER A 51 -4.60 7.66 2.22
C SER A 51 -4.66 6.43 3.11
N ILE A 52 -3.76 6.38 4.08
CA ILE A 52 -3.69 5.34 5.11
C ILE A 52 -3.91 6.03 6.46
N LEU A 53 -4.98 5.67 7.16
CA LEU A 53 -5.10 5.94 8.59
C LEU A 53 -4.48 4.77 9.33
N TRP A 54 -3.49 5.05 10.16
CA TRP A 54 -2.87 4.03 10.99
C TRP A 54 -2.74 4.52 12.42
N THR A 55 -3.39 3.80 13.33
CA THR A 55 -3.42 4.10 14.77
C THR A 55 -3.03 2.84 15.55
N PRO A 56 -2.81 2.94 16.88
CA PRO A 56 -2.53 1.78 17.72
C PRO A 56 -3.63 0.69 17.72
N SER A 57 -4.83 0.99 17.21
CA SER A 57 -5.99 0.09 17.23
C SER A 57 -6.45 -0.39 15.84
N LYS A 58 -6.08 0.30 14.75
CA LYS A 58 -6.53 -0.06 13.39
C LYS A 58 -5.66 0.53 12.28
N ILE A 59 -5.70 -0.12 11.13
CA ILE A 59 -5.30 0.45 9.84
C ILE A 59 -6.54 0.56 8.95
N VAL A 60 -6.71 1.67 8.26
CA VAL A 60 -7.76 1.86 7.26
C VAL A 60 -7.15 2.45 6.00
N PHE A 61 -7.39 1.80 4.86
CA PHE A 61 -7.01 2.28 3.55
C PHE A 61 -8.20 2.99 2.90
N PHE A 62 -7.95 4.13 2.29
CA PHE A 62 -8.97 4.94 1.64
C PHE A 62 -8.61 5.28 0.20
N VAL A 63 -9.65 5.40 -0.62
CA VAL A 63 -9.63 5.97 -1.97
C VAL A 63 -10.72 7.04 -2.01
N ASP A 64 -10.35 8.29 -2.28
CA ASP A 64 -11.24 9.45 -2.31
C ASP A 64 -12.11 9.63 -1.06
N GLY A 65 -11.58 9.22 0.10
CA GLY A 65 -12.29 9.25 1.39
C GLY A 65 -13.20 8.03 1.64
N THR A 66 -13.40 7.15 0.66
CA THR A 66 -14.09 5.87 0.81
C THR A 66 -13.15 4.83 1.40
N ALA A 67 -13.52 4.21 2.52
CA ALA A 67 -12.73 3.15 3.14
C ALA A 67 -12.82 1.86 2.31
N ILE A 68 -11.71 1.45 1.70
CA ILE A 68 -11.64 0.24 0.87
C ILE A 68 -11.21 -1.00 1.66
N ARG A 69 -10.52 -0.81 2.79
CA ARG A 69 -10.07 -1.91 3.67
C ARG A 69 -9.90 -1.43 5.10
N LYS A 70 -10.43 -2.19 6.05
CA LYS A 70 -10.22 -2.00 7.50
C LYS A 70 -9.46 -3.20 8.07
N TYR A 71 -8.43 -2.93 8.85
CA TYR A 71 -7.62 -3.94 9.53
C TYR A 71 -7.55 -3.59 11.02
N PRO A 72 -8.47 -4.13 11.85
CA PRO A 72 -8.44 -3.91 13.29
C PRO A 72 -7.28 -4.68 13.94
N ARG A 73 -6.66 -4.09 14.96
CA ARG A 73 -5.68 -4.79 15.80
C ARG A 73 -6.38 -5.87 16.60
N ARG A 74 -6.09 -7.13 16.28
CA ARG A 74 -6.56 -8.28 17.06
C ARG A 74 -5.56 -8.69 18.16
N ASN A 75 -4.26 -8.65 17.84
CA ASN A 75 -3.18 -8.88 18.80
C ASN A 75 -1.88 -8.20 18.33
N THR A 76 -0.85 -8.16 19.18
CA THR A 76 0.45 -7.54 18.87
C THR A 76 1.26 -8.29 17.80
N SER A 77 1.11 -9.61 17.69
CA SER A 77 1.88 -10.43 16.74
C SER A 77 1.38 -10.32 15.30
N THR A 78 0.20 -9.74 15.08
CA THR A 78 -0.43 -9.57 13.77
C THR A 78 -0.64 -8.11 13.40
N PHE A 79 -0.19 -7.15 14.20
CA PHE A 79 -0.40 -5.73 13.95
C PHE A 79 0.92 -4.93 14.05
N PRO A 80 1.23 -4.06 13.08
CA PRO A 80 2.45 -3.26 13.13
C PRO A 80 2.33 -2.20 14.24
N THR A 81 3.31 -2.19 15.13
CA THR A 81 3.33 -1.33 16.34
C THR A 81 4.62 -0.53 16.50
N ARG A 82 5.54 -0.64 15.53
CA ARG A 82 6.83 0.07 15.53
C ARG A 82 6.72 1.31 14.65
N PRO A 83 7.48 2.37 14.91
CA PRO A 83 7.55 3.54 14.01
C PRO A 83 7.86 3.13 12.56
N MET A 84 7.28 3.86 11.60
CA MET A 84 7.48 3.62 10.17
C MET A 84 7.79 4.91 9.43
N TRP A 85 8.38 4.74 8.25
CA TRP A 85 8.59 5.81 7.29
C TRP A 85 7.58 5.66 6.15
N LEU A 86 7.19 6.78 5.54
CA LEU A 86 6.38 6.79 4.32
C LEU A 86 7.30 6.73 3.09
N TYR A 87 6.96 5.89 2.12
CA TYR A 87 7.70 5.75 0.86
C TYR A 87 6.74 5.81 -0.34
N GLY A 88 7.27 6.27 -1.46
CA GLY A 88 6.65 6.15 -2.78
C GLY A 88 7.72 5.79 -3.81
N SER A 89 7.40 4.91 -4.75
CA SER A 89 8.32 4.46 -5.80
C SER A 89 7.57 4.02 -7.04
N ILE A 90 8.28 4.04 -8.16
CA ILE A 90 7.93 3.32 -9.39
C ILE A 90 9.08 2.37 -9.69
N TRP A 91 8.78 1.10 -9.98
CA TRP A 91 9.79 0.07 -10.15
C TRP A 91 9.28 -1.12 -10.98
N ASP A 92 10.21 -1.92 -11.48
CA ASP A 92 9.92 -3.11 -12.29
C ASP A 92 9.62 -4.33 -11.41
N ALA A 93 8.34 -4.71 -11.37
CA ALA A 93 7.82 -5.86 -10.66
C ALA A 93 7.35 -6.98 -11.62
N SER A 94 7.96 -7.07 -12.82
CA SER A 94 7.62 -8.05 -13.86
C SER A 94 7.46 -9.51 -13.41
N PRO A 95 8.18 -10.02 -12.39
CA PRO A 95 7.98 -11.40 -11.94
C PRO A 95 6.58 -11.70 -11.39
N TRP A 96 5.77 -10.70 -11.02
CA TRP A 96 4.48 -10.95 -10.36
C TRP A 96 3.37 -9.92 -10.60
N ALA A 97 3.68 -8.67 -11.01
CA ALA A 97 2.72 -7.57 -10.95
C ALA A 97 1.48 -7.76 -11.86
N THR A 98 1.67 -8.10 -13.13
CA THR A 98 0.56 -8.14 -14.11
C THR A 98 0.19 -9.58 -14.44
N ASP A 99 -1.03 -9.99 -14.09
CA ASP A 99 -1.55 -11.35 -14.26
C ASP A 99 -0.56 -12.42 -13.75
N ASN A 100 -0.15 -12.28 -12.49
CA ASN A 100 0.85 -13.14 -11.82
C ASN A 100 2.19 -13.25 -12.57
N GLY A 101 2.60 -12.18 -13.25
CA GLY A 101 3.86 -12.11 -14.00
C GLY A 101 3.79 -12.64 -15.43
N LYS A 102 2.59 -12.98 -15.93
CA LYS A 102 2.36 -13.38 -17.32
C LYS A 102 2.74 -12.26 -18.30
N TYR A 103 2.37 -11.02 -17.98
CA TYR A 103 2.74 -9.85 -18.77
C TYR A 103 3.86 -9.09 -18.08
N LYS A 104 5.02 -9.02 -18.73
CA LYS A 104 6.20 -8.32 -18.22
C LYS A 104 6.22 -6.88 -18.73
N VAL A 105 7.02 -6.04 -18.10
CA VAL A 105 7.27 -4.69 -18.60
C VAL A 105 7.85 -4.76 -20.01
N ASP A 106 7.32 -3.93 -20.91
CA ASP A 106 7.89 -3.71 -22.24
C ASP A 106 8.46 -2.29 -22.27
N TYR A 107 9.78 -2.20 -22.22
CA TYR A 107 10.50 -0.93 -22.19
C TYR A 107 10.37 -0.12 -23.49
N ASN A 108 9.80 -0.67 -24.58
CA ASN A 108 9.47 0.15 -25.74
C ASN A 108 8.37 1.18 -25.46
N TYR A 109 7.58 1.00 -24.39
CA TYR A 109 6.58 1.98 -23.92
C TYR A 109 7.13 2.99 -22.92
N GLN A 110 8.45 3.05 -22.71
CA GLN A 110 9.05 4.01 -21.78
C GLN A 110 8.86 5.47 -22.25
N PRO A 111 8.81 6.45 -21.32
CA PRO A 111 8.94 6.32 -19.87
C PRO A 111 7.62 5.94 -19.17
N PHE A 112 7.72 5.16 -18.08
CA PHE A 112 6.62 4.95 -17.14
C PHE A 112 6.65 6.05 -16.09
N VAL A 113 5.54 6.78 -15.92
CA VAL A 113 5.49 7.99 -15.07
C VAL A 113 4.37 7.88 -14.04
N ALA A 114 4.73 7.99 -12.77
CA ALA A 114 3.79 8.19 -11.66
C ALA A 114 3.89 9.64 -11.17
N ARG A 115 2.75 10.32 -11.04
CA ARG A 115 2.68 11.71 -10.55
C ARG A 115 2.04 11.74 -9.16
N TYR A 116 2.68 12.45 -8.23
CA TYR A 116 2.21 12.62 -6.86
C TYR A 116 2.01 14.10 -6.58
N LYS A 117 0.91 14.47 -5.94
CA LYS A 117 0.62 15.84 -5.47
C LYS A 117 -0.21 15.80 -4.19
N GLY A 118 -0.29 16.93 -3.48
CA GLY A 118 -1.15 17.07 -2.31
C GLY A 118 -0.72 16.19 -1.14
N PHE A 119 0.59 16.09 -0.89
CA PHE A 119 1.12 15.35 0.25
C PHE A 119 0.57 15.93 1.56
N ALA A 120 -0.01 15.06 2.39
CA ALA A 120 -0.49 15.40 3.71
C ALA A 120 -0.04 14.31 4.69
N ILE A 121 0.62 14.72 5.75
CA ILE A 121 1.02 13.86 6.85
C ILE A 121 0.50 14.53 8.12
N THR A 122 -0.39 13.84 8.81
CA THR A 122 -0.80 14.18 10.17
C THR A 122 -0.37 13.02 11.03
N ASP A 123 0.68 13.23 11.81
CA ASP A 123 1.23 12.21 12.68
C ASP A 123 1.22 12.67 14.13
N CYS A 124 1.42 11.70 15.01
CA CYS A 124 1.90 11.95 16.35
C CYS A 124 3.40 11.67 16.28
N THR A 125 4.23 12.69 16.08
CA THR A 125 5.69 12.48 16.11
C THR A 125 6.07 11.87 17.47
N HIS A 126 7.07 10.99 17.50
CA HIS A 126 7.50 10.29 18.72
C HIS A 126 7.90 11.28 19.85
N SER A 127 8.23 12.53 19.53
CA SER A 127 8.50 13.61 20.49
C SER A 127 7.24 14.24 21.11
N GLU A 128 6.05 14.00 20.57
CA GLU A 128 4.79 14.66 20.97
C GLU A 128 3.66 13.68 21.32
N GLU A 129 3.98 12.40 21.61
CA GLU A 129 2.98 11.35 21.93
C GLU A 129 1.99 11.75 23.03
N ALA A 130 2.41 12.55 24.01
CA ALA A 130 1.54 12.98 25.12
C ALA A 130 0.44 13.99 24.74
N LYS A 131 0.57 14.68 23.59
CA LYS A 131 -0.39 15.72 23.14
C LYS A 131 -1.37 15.24 22.06
N CYS A 132 -1.21 14.00 21.61
CA CYS A 132 -1.90 13.47 20.43
C CYS A 132 -3.02 12.46 20.79
N GLN A 133 -3.63 12.61 21.97
CA GLN A 133 -4.74 11.77 22.44
C GLN A 133 -6.11 12.35 22.09
#